data_AF-A0A6J4VGF7-F1
#
_entry.id   AF-A0A6J4VGF7-F1
#
_cell.length_a   1.000
_cell.length_b   1.000
_cell.length_c   1.000
_cell.angle_alpha   90.00
_cell.angle_beta   90.00
_cell.angle_gamma   90.00
#
_symmetry.space_group_name_H-M   'P 1'
#
loop_
_entity.id
_entity.type
_entity.pdbx_description
1 polymer ?
#
loop_
_entity_poly.entity_id
_entity_poly.type
_entity_poly.pdbx_seq_one_letter_code
_entity_poly.pdbx_strand_id
1 'polypeptide(L)'
;MRGTGARNVILLGGVQYANGFSRFRTYAPRDPLNNLAASWHSYNFMHWDNETTWDAQIGIPTAGVPLIAGEIGQDDCKTAFLERTLRWLDAREASYLGWAWNTWARCDGPVLIDDYDGTPSAMGRGLYDHLVQLGPAPLAPRPGETSGGAGEIDPSAPVAAPDPTSALILYDDVVPAPFWVRPVGVNATDPCDGQTRVGGRCSYALSLSSWGALSIGSDGGFATGGYDRLEWSFNTHWQSLANFSIALTAQNSGEAIRAIPLDQATILADLGDGWVRLAVPMADLNPDGGAIGALILRNASGRDLGTIHLDDVRFVPDTDSLGVALTAGAQATAIDRPAAAR
;
A
#
# COMPACT_ATOMS: atom_id res chain seq x y z
N MET A 1 -27.81 7.98 -24.53
CA MET A 1 -27.14 8.33 -23.25
C MET A 1 -26.49 9.71 -23.29
N ARG A 2 -25.47 9.97 -24.12
CA ARG A 2 -24.81 11.30 -24.14
C ARG A 2 -25.75 12.45 -24.57
N GLY A 3 -26.65 12.21 -25.52
CA GLY A 3 -27.63 13.22 -25.97
C GLY A 3 -28.63 13.70 -24.91
N THR A 4 -28.73 13.02 -23.76
CA THR A 4 -29.56 13.44 -22.61
C THR A 4 -28.73 14.12 -21.52
N GLY A 5 -27.44 14.42 -21.78
CA GLY A 5 -26.56 15.14 -20.86
C GLY A 5 -25.76 14.29 -19.87
N ALA A 6 -25.79 12.95 -19.97
CA ALA A 6 -25.06 12.08 -19.05
C ALA A 6 -23.53 12.25 -19.20
N ARG A 7 -22.83 12.45 -18.08
CA ARG A 7 -21.37 12.66 -18.02
C ARG A 7 -20.58 11.55 -17.33
N ASN A 8 -21.26 10.59 -16.71
CA ASN A 8 -20.65 9.45 -16.01
C ASN A 8 -19.77 8.60 -16.94
N VAL A 9 -18.87 7.81 -16.35
CA VAL A 9 -18.11 6.76 -17.05
C VAL A 9 -19.09 5.74 -17.64
N ILE A 10 -18.84 5.30 -18.87
CA ILE A 10 -19.57 4.20 -19.50
C ILE A 10 -18.71 2.93 -19.38
N LEU A 11 -19.22 1.94 -18.66
CA LEU A 11 -18.65 0.59 -18.66
C LEU A 11 -19.25 -0.20 -19.83
N LEU A 12 -18.45 -0.51 -20.84
CA LEU A 12 -18.89 -1.24 -22.03
C LEU A 12 -18.43 -2.70 -21.96
N GLY A 13 -19.40 -3.60 -21.77
CA GLY A 13 -19.17 -5.05 -21.78
C GLY A 13 -18.76 -5.56 -23.15
N GLY A 14 -17.85 -6.54 -23.15
CA GLY A 14 -17.53 -7.35 -24.34
C GLY A 14 -18.70 -8.27 -24.75
N VAL A 15 -18.46 -9.07 -25.79
CA VAL A 15 -19.37 -10.17 -26.16
C VAL A 15 -19.11 -11.40 -25.29
N GLN A 16 -19.89 -12.46 -25.46
CA GLN A 16 -19.75 -13.72 -24.71
C GLN A 16 -19.75 -13.47 -23.20
N TYR A 17 -20.86 -12.92 -22.69
CA TYR A 17 -20.99 -12.59 -21.26
C TYR A 17 -19.86 -11.67 -20.77
N ALA A 18 -19.50 -10.68 -21.58
CA ALA A 18 -18.41 -9.73 -21.31
C ALA A 18 -17.01 -10.35 -21.16
N ASN A 19 -16.79 -11.61 -21.59
CA ASN A 19 -15.49 -12.27 -21.53
C ASN A 19 -14.63 -12.05 -22.80
N GLY A 20 -15.20 -11.56 -23.91
CA GLY A 20 -14.50 -11.41 -25.20
C GLY A 20 -14.51 -10.00 -25.79
N PHE A 21 -13.31 -9.49 -26.17
CA PHE A 21 -13.12 -8.15 -26.73
C PHE A 21 -12.44 -8.12 -28.11
N SER A 22 -12.23 -9.25 -28.78
CA SER A 22 -11.43 -9.37 -30.01
C SER A 22 -11.69 -8.34 -31.14
N ARG A 23 -12.88 -7.73 -31.21
CA ARG A 23 -13.24 -6.69 -32.19
C ARG A 23 -13.60 -5.34 -31.58
N PHE A 24 -13.24 -5.11 -30.31
CA PHE A 24 -13.57 -3.92 -29.55
C PHE A 24 -13.10 -2.64 -30.25
N ARG A 25 -11.83 -2.59 -30.70
CA ARG A 25 -11.31 -1.41 -31.44
C ARG A 25 -12.05 -1.09 -32.74
N THR A 26 -12.66 -2.10 -33.36
CA THR A 26 -13.41 -1.93 -34.61
C THR A 26 -14.83 -1.41 -34.37
N TYR A 27 -15.49 -1.87 -33.31
CA TYR A 27 -16.91 -1.65 -33.10
C TYR A 27 -17.28 -0.86 -31.85
N ALA A 28 -16.31 -0.54 -30.97
CA ALA A 28 -16.56 0.31 -29.81
C ALA A 28 -17.17 1.65 -30.29
N PRO A 29 -18.28 2.09 -29.67
CA PRO A 29 -18.90 3.35 -30.01
C PRO A 29 -17.96 4.49 -29.68
N ARG A 30 -17.99 5.54 -30.51
CA ARG A 30 -17.27 6.78 -30.22
C ARG A 30 -18.02 7.54 -29.13
N ASP A 31 -17.42 7.64 -27.95
CA ASP A 31 -17.91 8.51 -26.89
C ASP A 31 -17.34 9.93 -27.09
N PRO A 32 -18.16 10.96 -27.36
CA PRO A 32 -17.67 12.32 -27.52
C PRO A 32 -16.99 12.90 -26.26
N LEU A 33 -17.18 12.29 -25.09
CA LEU A 33 -16.51 12.69 -23.86
C LEU A 33 -15.23 11.89 -23.56
N ASN A 34 -14.87 10.91 -24.39
CA ASN A 34 -13.77 9.96 -24.13
C ASN A 34 -13.83 9.36 -22.72
N ASN A 35 -15.04 9.09 -22.20
CA ASN A 35 -15.27 8.62 -20.85
C ASN A 35 -15.87 7.20 -20.86
N LEU A 36 -15.17 6.31 -21.55
CA LEU A 36 -15.54 4.91 -21.76
C LEU A 36 -14.44 4.00 -21.19
N ALA A 37 -14.86 2.95 -20.48
CA ALA A 37 -14.00 1.89 -19.98
C ALA A 37 -14.55 0.52 -20.43
N ALA A 38 -13.69 -0.46 -20.61
CA ALA A 38 -14.05 -1.82 -20.95
C ALA A 38 -14.47 -2.58 -19.68
N SER A 39 -15.62 -3.27 -19.72
CA SER A 39 -16.15 -4.05 -18.60
C SER A 39 -15.96 -5.53 -18.87
N TRP A 40 -15.00 -6.17 -18.22
CA TRP A 40 -14.68 -7.59 -18.43
C TRP A 40 -15.24 -8.47 -17.31
N HIS A 41 -15.72 -9.65 -17.64
CA HIS A 41 -16.13 -10.66 -16.66
C HIS A 41 -15.21 -11.87 -16.78
N SER A 42 -14.75 -12.40 -15.65
CA SER A 42 -13.80 -13.51 -15.60
C SER A 42 -14.19 -14.55 -14.57
N TYR A 43 -14.36 -15.79 -15.04
CA TYR A 43 -14.60 -16.96 -14.21
C TYR A 43 -13.87 -18.19 -14.77
N ASN A 44 -13.62 -19.18 -13.90
CA ASN A 44 -12.94 -20.43 -14.23
C ASN A 44 -13.71 -21.35 -15.20
N PHE A 45 -14.97 -21.04 -15.49
CA PHE A 45 -15.84 -21.76 -16.42
C PHE A 45 -16.12 -20.97 -17.72
N MET A 46 -15.49 -19.81 -17.89
CA MET A 46 -15.62 -19.02 -19.12
C MET A 46 -14.67 -19.51 -20.22
N HIS A 47 -14.93 -19.08 -21.45
CA HIS A 47 -14.19 -19.55 -22.62
C HIS A 47 -12.72 -19.10 -22.61
N TRP A 48 -12.44 -17.88 -22.15
CA TRP A 48 -11.09 -17.36 -21.98
C TRP A 48 -10.77 -17.24 -20.49
N ASP A 49 -9.96 -18.18 -20.01
CA ASP A 49 -9.78 -18.50 -18.58
C ASP A 49 -8.30 -18.54 -18.15
N ASN A 50 -7.37 -18.16 -19.02
CA ASN A 50 -5.95 -18.11 -18.72
C ASN A 50 -5.26 -16.90 -19.36
N GLU A 51 -4.10 -16.56 -18.82
CA GLU A 51 -3.31 -15.37 -19.09
C GLU A 51 -3.02 -15.18 -20.58
N THR A 52 -2.68 -16.26 -21.30
CA THR A 52 -2.44 -16.23 -22.76
C THR A 52 -3.67 -15.77 -23.51
N THR A 53 -4.84 -16.33 -23.15
CA THR A 53 -6.11 -15.96 -23.77
C THR A 53 -6.59 -14.58 -23.32
N TRP A 54 -6.32 -14.18 -22.07
CA TRP A 54 -6.65 -12.85 -21.55
C TRP A 54 -5.87 -11.76 -22.29
N ASP A 55 -4.58 -11.97 -22.56
CA ASP A 55 -3.79 -11.03 -23.34
C ASP A 55 -4.30 -10.88 -24.77
N ALA A 56 -4.55 -12.01 -25.45
CA ALA A 56 -4.98 -12.00 -26.84
C ALA A 56 -6.41 -11.48 -27.04
N GLN A 57 -7.32 -11.78 -26.11
CA GLN A 57 -8.76 -11.55 -26.30
C GLN A 57 -9.30 -10.35 -25.52
N ILE A 58 -8.59 -9.88 -24.49
CA ILE A 58 -9.00 -8.78 -23.62
C ILE A 58 -7.96 -7.67 -23.68
N GLY A 59 -6.75 -7.92 -23.17
CA GLY A 59 -5.72 -6.89 -22.97
C GLY A 59 -5.33 -6.15 -24.26
N ILE A 60 -4.93 -6.88 -25.31
CA ILE A 60 -4.56 -6.28 -26.60
C ILE A 60 -5.76 -5.55 -27.24
N PRO A 61 -6.97 -6.15 -27.31
CA PRO A 61 -8.12 -5.45 -27.88
C PRO A 61 -8.59 -4.22 -27.09
N THR A 62 -8.42 -4.16 -25.78
CA THR A 62 -8.84 -3.00 -24.96
C THR A 62 -7.71 -2.01 -24.69
N ALA A 63 -6.47 -2.28 -25.11
CA ALA A 63 -5.35 -1.39 -24.83
C ALA A 63 -5.63 0.05 -25.33
N GLY A 64 -5.38 1.03 -24.45
CA GLY A 64 -5.73 2.44 -24.62
C GLY A 64 -7.10 2.84 -24.04
N VAL A 65 -7.87 1.88 -23.52
CA VAL A 65 -9.14 2.09 -22.82
C VAL A 65 -9.01 1.48 -21.42
N PRO A 66 -9.41 2.19 -20.34
CA PRO A 66 -9.35 1.64 -18.99
C PRO A 66 -10.13 0.32 -18.90
N LEU A 67 -9.52 -0.68 -18.28
CA LEU A 67 -10.14 -1.99 -18.06
C LEU A 67 -10.67 -2.08 -16.63
N ILE A 68 -11.93 -2.47 -16.50
CA ILE A 68 -12.57 -2.76 -15.22
C ILE A 68 -13.14 -4.18 -15.31
N ALA A 69 -12.66 -5.08 -14.47
CA ALA A 69 -13.29 -6.39 -14.33
C ALA A 69 -14.57 -6.21 -13.49
N GLY A 70 -15.72 -6.09 -14.17
CA GLY A 70 -17.02 -5.86 -13.53
C GLY A 70 -17.48 -7.05 -12.69
N GLU A 71 -16.98 -8.24 -12.98
CA GLU A 71 -17.19 -9.45 -12.20
C GLU A 71 -15.94 -10.34 -12.27
N ILE A 72 -15.45 -10.75 -11.10
CA ILE A 72 -14.46 -11.81 -10.98
C ILE A 72 -14.92 -12.85 -9.97
N GLY A 73 -14.66 -14.12 -10.26
CA GLY A 73 -14.83 -15.18 -9.27
C GLY A 73 -14.51 -16.57 -9.76
N GLN A 74 -14.72 -17.55 -8.88
CA GLN A 74 -14.63 -18.96 -9.20
C GLN A 74 -15.64 -19.77 -8.38
N ASP A 75 -15.99 -20.95 -8.87
CA ASP A 75 -17.11 -21.75 -8.35
C ASP A 75 -16.69 -23.14 -7.81
N ASP A 76 -15.44 -23.31 -7.37
CA ASP A 76 -14.90 -24.63 -6.98
C ASP A 76 -14.26 -24.68 -5.57
N CYS A 77 -14.55 -23.70 -4.71
CA CYS A 77 -14.00 -23.57 -3.35
C CYS A 77 -12.46 -23.48 -3.26
N LYS A 78 -11.78 -23.17 -4.37
CA LYS A 78 -10.36 -22.85 -4.39
C LYS A 78 -10.14 -21.34 -4.56
N THR A 79 -8.88 -20.93 -4.65
CA THR A 79 -8.45 -19.54 -4.88
C THR A 79 -7.53 -19.37 -6.09
N ALA A 80 -6.98 -20.46 -6.63
CA ALA A 80 -5.91 -20.39 -7.63
C ALA A 80 -6.32 -19.72 -8.96
N PHE A 81 -7.60 -19.74 -9.34
CA PHE A 81 -8.07 -19.00 -10.52
C PHE A 81 -8.16 -17.52 -10.22
N LEU A 82 -8.86 -17.17 -9.13
CA LEU A 82 -9.03 -15.81 -8.65
C LEU A 82 -7.67 -15.13 -8.45
N GLU A 83 -6.72 -15.78 -7.79
CA GLU A 83 -5.36 -15.24 -7.57
C GLU A 83 -4.62 -14.95 -8.88
N ARG A 84 -4.74 -15.80 -9.91
CA ARG A 84 -4.15 -15.54 -11.22
C ARG A 84 -4.83 -14.37 -11.92
N THR A 85 -6.17 -14.30 -11.87
CA THR A 85 -6.94 -13.19 -12.42
C THR A 85 -6.55 -11.87 -11.77
N LEU A 86 -6.47 -11.83 -10.44
CA LEU A 86 -6.08 -10.65 -9.66
C LEU A 86 -4.67 -10.17 -10.03
N ARG A 87 -3.66 -11.07 -10.03
CA ARG A 87 -2.30 -10.72 -10.46
C ARG A 87 -2.24 -10.19 -11.89
N TRP A 88 -3.02 -10.76 -12.81
CA TRP A 88 -3.08 -10.31 -14.20
C TRP A 88 -3.68 -8.90 -14.31
N LEU A 89 -4.70 -8.59 -13.49
CA LEU A 89 -5.33 -7.27 -13.42
C LEU A 89 -4.42 -6.24 -12.76
N ASP A 90 -3.77 -6.57 -11.64
CA ASP A 90 -2.84 -5.66 -10.94
C ASP A 90 -1.66 -5.26 -11.81
N ALA A 91 -1.08 -6.21 -12.54
CA ALA A 91 0.02 -5.95 -13.48
C ALA A 91 -0.36 -4.98 -14.63
N ARG A 92 -1.66 -4.68 -14.78
CA ARG A 92 -2.22 -3.76 -15.78
C ARG A 92 -2.90 -2.55 -15.14
N GLU A 93 -2.77 -2.39 -13.82
CA GLU A 93 -3.43 -1.35 -13.04
C GLU A 93 -4.96 -1.32 -13.28
N ALA A 94 -5.55 -2.47 -13.55
CA ALA A 94 -6.98 -2.60 -13.84
C ALA A 94 -7.80 -2.67 -12.55
N SER A 95 -8.97 -2.03 -12.53
CA SER A 95 -9.90 -2.13 -11.39
C SER A 95 -10.75 -3.40 -11.48
N TYR A 96 -11.28 -3.88 -10.36
CA TYR A 96 -12.09 -5.09 -10.35
C TYR A 96 -13.08 -5.16 -9.19
N LEU A 97 -14.12 -5.98 -9.38
CA LEU A 97 -15.21 -6.20 -8.43
C LEU A 97 -15.43 -7.69 -8.22
N GLY A 98 -15.29 -8.14 -6.97
CA GLY A 98 -15.62 -9.50 -6.59
C GLY A 98 -17.11 -9.78 -6.73
N TRP A 99 -17.46 -10.82 -7.47
CA TRP A 99 -18.82 -11.34 -7.48
C TRP A 99 -18.89 -12.51 -6.48
N ALA A 100 -19.81 -12.55 -5.52
CA ALA A 100 -20.75 -11.50 -5.11
C ALA A 100 -20.95 -11.49 -3.59
N TRP A 101 -21.38 -10.34 -3.06
CA TRP A 101 -21.82 -10.21 -1.67
C TRP A 101 -23.22 -10.80 -1.47
N ASN A 102 -23.31 -12.14 -1.43
CA ASN A 102 -24.55 -12.91 -1.32
C ASN A 102 -24.25 -14.31 -0.74
N THR A 103 -25.28 -15.08 -0.38
CA THR A 103 -25.16 -16.34 0.40
C THR A 103 -25.84 -17.54 -0.29
N TRP A 104 -26.05 -17.49 -1.61
CA TRP A 104 -26.86 -18.48 -2.35
C TRP A 104 -26.13 -19.77 -2.73
N ALA A 105 -24.79 -19.77 -2.66
CA ALA A 105 -23.93 -20.91 -2.97
C ALA A 105 -22.87 -21.11 -1.89
N ARG A 106 -22.12 -22.20 -1.99
CA ARG A 106 -20.87 -22.38 -1.23
C ARG A 106 -19.71 -22.76 -2.13
N CYS A 107 -19.70 -24.00 -2.63
CA CYS A 107 -18.62 -24.54 -3.47
C CYS A 107 -19.01 -24.73 -4.93
N ASP A 108 -20.15 -24.17 -5.35
CA ASP A 108 -20.76 -24.27 -6.67
C ASP A 108 -21.14 -22.88 -7.21
N GLY A 109 -20.58 -21.83 -6.60
CA GLY A 109 -20.84 -20.46 -6.99
C GLY A 109 -19.81 -19.47 -6.44
N PRO A 110 -19.59 -18.36 -7.16
CA PRO A 110 -18.68 -17.30 -6.76
C PRO A 110 -19.40 -16.37 -5.77
N VAL A 111 -19.51 -16.78 -4.50
CA VAL A 111 -19.99 -15.91 -3.43
C VAL A 111 -18.83 -15.50 -2.53
N LEU A 112 -18.87 -14.28 -1.99
CA LEU A 112 -17.84 -13.74 -1.10
C LEU A 112 -18.13 -14.04 0.38
N ILE A 113 -19.39 -14.32 0.72
CA ILE A 113 -19.83 -14.50 2.11
C ILE A 113 -20.68 -15.76 2.25
N ASP A 114 -20.55 -16.40 3.40
CA ASP A 114 -21.30 -17.58 3.80
C ASP A 114 -22.60 -17.23 4.54
N ASP A 115 -22.68 -16.01 5.09
CA ASP A 115 -23.83 -15.41 5.77
C ASP A 115 -23.77 -13.87 5.69
N TYR A 116 -24.86 -13.19 6.08
CA TYR A 116 -24.94 -11.73 6.08
C TYR A 116 -24.29 -11.06 7.29
N ASP A 117 -23.78 -11.83 8.25
CA ASP A 117 -22.90 -11.30 9.30
C ASP A 117 -21.48 -11.07 8.77
N GLY A 118 -21.21 -11.48 7.52
CA GLY A 118 -19.97 -11.20 6.80
C GLY A 118 -18.94 -12.31 6.91
N THR A 119 -19.33 -13.52 7.36
CA THR A 119 -18.44 -14.68 7.36
C THR A 119 -17.91 -14.91 5.93
N PRO A 120 -16.60 -14.86 5.68
CA PRO A 120 -16.07 -14.98 4.34
C PRO A 120 -16.15 -16.44 3.84
N SER A 121 -16.58 -16.62 2.59
CA SER A 121 -16.36 -17.90 1.90
C SER A 121 -14.86 -18.11 1.62
N ALA A 122 -14.45 -19.27 1.12
CA ALA A 122 -13.05 -19.50 0.70
C ALA A 122 -12.59 -18.48 -0.37
N MET A 123 -13.45 -18.20 -1.36
CA MET A 123 -13.18 -17.20 -2.39
C MET A 123 -13.16 -15.79 -1.78
N GLY A 124 -14.13 -15.46 -0.93
CA GLY A 124 -14.21 -14.16 -0.27
C GLY A 124 -13.03 -13.88 0.63
N ARG A 125 -12.53 -14.91 1.31
CA ARG A 125 -11.30 -14.84 2.11
C ARG A 125 -10.11 -14.51 1.23
N GLY A 126 -9.94 -15.22 0.11
CA GLY A 126 -8.86 -14.96 -0.85
C GLY A 126 -8.91 -13.56 -1.46
N LEU A 127 -10.09 -13.07 -1.84
CA LEU A 127 -10.23 -11.69 -2.31
C LEU A 127 -9.92 -10.67 -1.20
N TYR A 128 -10.42 -10.91 0.01
CA TYR A 128 -10.17 -10.03 1.15
C TYR A 128 -8.67 -9.99 1.50
N ASP A 129 -7.99 -11.14 1.53
CA ASP A 129 -6.54 -11.22 1.72
C ASP A 129 -5.79 -10.39 0.68
N HIS A 130 -6.14 -10.56 -0.59
CA HIS A 130 -5.52 -9.83 -1.68
C HIS A 130 -5.74 -8.31 -1.59
N LEU A 131 -6.97 -7.87 -1.34
CA LEU A 131 -7.29 -6.44 -1.18
C LEU A 131 -6.60 -5.83 0.04
N VAL A 132 -6.44 -6.60 1.12
CA VAL A 132 -5.65 -6.16 2.29
C VAL A 132 -4.17 -5.99 1.91
N GLN A 133 -3.61 -6.85 1.06
CA GLN A 133 -2.23 -6.74 0.57
C GLN A 133 -2.01 -5.50 -0.31
N LEU A 134 -2.97 -5.15 -1.15
CA LEU A 134 -2.90 -3.93 -1.96
C LEU A 134 -3.05 -2.65 -1.14
N GLY A 135 -3.61 -2.79 0.06
CA GLY A 135 -4.10 -1.66 0.82
C GLY A 135 -5.27 -0.98 0.08
N PRO A 136 -5.67 0.20 0.54
CA PRO A 136 -6.87 0.81 -0.01
C PRO A 136 -6.60 1.39 -1.40
N ALA A 137 -7.60 1.30 -2.29
CA ALA A 137 -7.48 1.78 -3.66
C ALA A 137 -6.98 3.24 -3.70
N PRO A 138 -5.99 3.59 -4.53
CA PRO A 138 -5.65 4.98 -4.80
C PRO A 138 -6.93 5.69 -5.25
N LEU A 139 -7.29 6.81 -4.61
CA LEU A 139 -8.35 7.65 -5.15
C LEU A 139 -7.92 8.03 -6.57
N ALA A 140 -8.75 7.72 -7.57
CA ALA A 140 -8.48 8.12 -8.94
C ALA A 140 -8.16 9.64 -8.95
N PRO A 141 -7.08 10.07 -9.62
CA PRO A 141 -6.79 11.49 -9.79
C PRO A 141 -8.04 12.20 -10.33
N ARG A 142 -8.25 13.44 -9.90
CA ARG A 142 -9.30 14.26 -10.51
C ARG A 142 -9.02 14.35 -12.02
N PRO A 143 -10.03 14.31 -12.90
CA PRO A 143 -9.82 14.46 -14.33
C PRO A 143 -9.06 15.75 -14.63
N GLY A 144 -7.77 15.65 -15.02
CA GLY A 144 -6.91 16.80 -15.32
C GLY A 144 -5.45 16.70 -14.87
N GLU A 145 -5.06 15.74 -14.02
CA GLU A 145 -3.65 15.59 -13.59
C GLU A 145 -2.94 14.48 -14.37
N THR A 146 -1.89 14.84 -15.11
CA THR A 146 -0.99 13.91 -15.81
C THR A 146 0.18 13.53 -14.91
N SER A 147 0.34 12.24 -14.58
CA SER A 147 1.57 11.71 -13.98
C SER A 147 2.64 11.53 -15.05
N GLY A 148 3.80 12.17 -14.85
CA GLY A 148 4.99 12.01 -15.69
C GLY A 148 5.61 10.63 -15.54
N GLY A 149 6.08 10.06 -16.66
CA GLY A 149 6.57 8.69 -16.75
C GLY A 149 7.88 8.43 -15.99
N ALA A 150 7.99 7.21 -15.46
CA ALA A 150 9.23 6.65 -14.95
C ALA A 150 9.76 5.60 -15.93
N GLY A 151 11.06 5.67 -16.22
CA GLY A 151 11.78 4.77 -17.12
C GLY A 151 11.96 3.37 -16.55
N GLU A 152 12.09 2.42 -17.47
CA GLU A 152 12.27 0.98 -17.30
C GLU A 152 13.61 0.62 -16.62
N ILE A 153 13.59 -0.27 -15.62
CA ILE A 153 14.79 -0.84 -14.98
C ILE A 153 14.69 -2.38 -14.97
N ASP A 154 15.80 -3.04 -15.29
CA ASP A 154 16.01 -4.49 -15.42
C ASP A 154 15.88 -5.25 -14.08
N PRO A 155 15.00 -6.27 -13.97
CA PRO A 155 14.65 -6.95 -12.71
C PRO A 155 15.57 -8.13 -12.30
N SER A 156 16.76 -8.29 -12.87
CA SER A 156 17.48 -9.59 -12.79
C SER A 156 18.71 -9.66 -11.86
N ALA A 157 19.03 -8.65 -11.05
CA ALA A 157 20.20 -8.69 -10.15
C ALA A 157 19.82 -8.93 -8.68
N PRO A 158 20.29 -10.01 -8.03
CA PRO A 158 20.09 -10.21 -6.60
C PRO A 158 20.92 -9.20 -5.79
N VAL A 159 20.26 -8.46 -4.90
CA VAL A 159 20.90 -7.53 -3.96
C VAL A 159 21.51 -8.32 -2.80
N ALA A 160 22.81 -8.16 -2.57
CA ALA A 160 23.49 -8.71 -1.40
C ALA A 160 22.93 -8.06 -0.11
N ALA A 161 22.75 -8.88 0.92
CA ALA A 161 22.33 -8.40 2.25
C ALA A 161 23.36 -7.41 2.82
N PRO A 162 22.93 -6.27 3.41
CA PRO A 162 23.84 -5.32 4.03
C PRO A 162 24.50 -5.89 5.30
N ASP A 163 25.75 -5.45 5.52
CA ASP A 163 26.66 -5.83 6.60
C ASP A 163 26.09 -5.40 7.98
N PRO A 164 25.91 -6.32 8.96
CA PRO A 164 25.20 -6.04 10.22
C PRO A 164 25.99 -5.21 11.25
N THR A 165 27.08 -4.55 10.84
CA THR A 165 27.88 -3.66 11.70
C THR A 165 27.49 -2.18 11.59
N SER A 166 26.55 -1.84 10.71
CA SER A 166 26.12 -0.46 10.45
C SER A 166 24.59 -0.36 10.36
N ALA A 167 24.03 0.83 10.56
CA ALA A 167 22.58 1.02 10.49
C ALA A 167 22.03 0.74 9.08
N LEU A 168 20.87 0.07 9.00
CA LEU A 168 20.14 -0.09 7.74
C LEU A 168 19.28 1.14 7.50
N ILE A 169 19.65 1.94 6.50
CA ILE A 169 18.94 3.16 6.14
C ILE A 169 17.75 2.82 5.22
N LEU A 170 16.55 3.18 5.65
CA LEU A 170 15.32 3.10 4.86
C LEU A 170 14.96 4.44 4.23
N TYR A 171 15.31 5.55 4.88
CA TYR A 171 15.15 6.90 4.35
C TYR A 171 16.17 7.86 4.98
N ASP A 172 16.92 8.57 4.14
CA ASP A 172 17.79 9.71 4.49
C ASP A 172 17.88 10.62 3.25
N ASP A 173 17.09 11.70 3.21
CA ASP A 173 16.77 12.55 2.05
C ASP A 173 16.15 11.84 0.82
N VAL A 174 16.36 10.53 0.70
CA VAL A 174 15.99 9.67 -0.42
C VAL A 174 15.81 8.25 0.10
N VAL A 175 14.93 7.50 -0.56
CA VAL A 175 14.79 6.06 -0.32
C VAL A 175 15.84 5.34 -1.17
N PRO A 176 16.84 4.67 -0.57
CA PRO A 176 17.88 3.99 -1.33
C PRO A 176 17.34 2.70 -1.96
N ALA A 177 17.84 2.34 -3.15
CA ALA A 177 17.57 1.02 -3.71
C ALA A 177 18.12 -0.08 -2.77
N PRO A 178 17.44 -1.23 -2.64
CA PRO A 178 16.25 -1.68 -3.37
C PRO A 178 14.92 -1.32 -2.69
N PHE A 179 14.94 -0.36 -1.75
CA PHE A 179 13.73 0.02 -1.04
C PHE A 179 12.84 0.89 -1.91
N TRP A 180 11.54 0.71 -1.74
CA TRP A 180 10.50 1.57 -2.27
C TRP A 180 9.78 2.26 -1.12
N VAL A 181 9.13 3.38 -1.42
CA VAL A 181 8.17 4.03 -0.52
C VAL A 181 6.81 4.09 -1.19
N ARG A 182 5.76 3.71 -0.46
CA ARG A 182 4.38 3.66 -0.94
C ARG A 182 3.45 4.30 0.08
N PRO A 183 3.08 5.58 -0.10
CA PRO A 183 1.98 6.18 0.64
C PRO A 183 0.64 5.64 0.14
N VAL A 184 -0.28 5.33 1.06
CA VAL A 184 -1.66 4.93 0.79
C VAL A 184 -2.61 5.76 1.64
N GLY A 185 -3.73 6.21 1.08
CA GLY A 185 -4.69 7.04 1.82
C GLY A 185 -4.09 8.34 2.32
N VAL A 186 -3.44 9.09 1.43
CA VAL A 186 -2.81 10.37 1.76
C VAL A 186 -3.63 11.52 1.20
N ASN A 187 -3.72 12.60 1.96
CA ASN A 187 -4.35 13.85 1.53
C ASN A 187 -3.35 14.78 0.81
N ALA A 188 -2.05 14.63 1.12
CA ALA A 188 -0.93 15.30 0.45
C ALA A 188 0.37 14.55 0.74
N THR A 189 1.34 14.64 -0.18
CA THR A 189 2.70 14.10 -0.02
C THR A 189 3.71 15.03 -0.67
N ASP A 190 4.83 15.26 0.01
CA ASP A 190 6.05 15.85 -0.54
C ASP A 190 7.23 14.95 -0.11
N PRO A 191 7.75 14.08 -1.00
CA PRO A 191 8.82 13.16 -0.67
C PRO A 191 10.15 13.83 -0.29
N CYS A 192 10.30 15.13 -0.54
CA CYS A 192 11.52 15.89 -0.27
C CYS A 192 11.20 17.36 0.03
N ASP A 193 10.58 17.60 1.20
CA ASP A 193 10.36 18.95 1.74
C ASP A 193 11.68 19.52 2.28
N GLY A 194 12.26 20.46 1.55
CA GLY A 194 13.49 21.16 1.94
C GLY A 194 13.30 22.24 3.00
N GLN A 195 12.07 22.59 3.40
CA GLN A 195 11.81 23.65 4.39
C GLN A 195 11.78 23.11 5.82
N THR A 196 11.15 21.94 6.02
CA THR A 196 11.00 21.31 7.35
C THR A 196 11.84 20.05 7.38
N ARG A 197 12.98 20.04 8.08
CA ARG A 197 13.90 18.88 8.15
C ARG A 197 14.79 18.94 9.39
N VAL A 198 15.31 17.79 9.83
CA VAL A 198 16.27 17.71 10.96
C VAL A 198 17.70 17.75 10.44
N GLY A 199 17.95 17.13 9.29
CA GLY A 199 19.25 17.03 8.67
C GLY A 199 19.17 17.15 7.15
N GLY A 200 20.31 16.95 6.50
CA GLY A 200 20.35 16.75 5.04
C GLY A 200 19.71 17.87 4.21
N ARG A 201 19.19 17.44 3.06
CA ARG A 201 18.54 18.26 2.04
C ARG A 201 17.04 18.40 2.26
N CYS A 202 16.37 17.37 2.75
CA CYS A 202 14.92 17.37 2.90
C CYS A 202 14.41 16.27 3.83
N SER A 203 13.15 16.40 4.27
CA SER A 203 12.43 15.31 4.93
C SER A 203 11.19 14.91 4.13
N TYR A 204 10.58 13.78 4.49
CA TYR A 204 9.38 13.30 3.82
C TYR A 204 8.15 13.88 4.52
N ALA A 205 7.40 14.75 3.83
CA ALA A 205 6.16 15.30 4.33
C ALA A 205 4.94 14.53 3.79
N LEU A 206 3.94 14.30 4.64
CA LEU A 206 2.67 13.74 4.21
C LEU A 206 1.53 14.08 5.16
N SER A 207 0.30 14.03 4.69
CA SER A 207 -0.90 14.04 5.54
C SER A 207 -1.71 12.79 5.28
N LEU A 208 -2.09 12.08 6.34
CA LEU A 208 -2.79 10.80 6.25
C LEU A 208 -4.31 11.02 6.37
N SER A 209 -5.09 10.41 5.48
CA SER A 209 -6.53 10.26 5.65
C SER A 209 -6.84 9.35 6.85
N SER A 210 -8.09 9.28 7.29
CA SER A 210 -8.57 8.47 8.44
C SER A 210 -8.06 7.02 8.54
N TRP A 211 -7.61 6.43 7.44
CA TRP A 211 -7.06 5.06 7.39
C TRP A 211 -5.66 4.99 6.75
N GLY A 212 -5.09 6.15 6.38
CA GLY A 212 -3.86 6.25 5.59
C GLY A 212 -2.62 5.67 6.27
N ALA A 213 -1.63 5.31 5.45
CA ALA A 213 -0.35 4.81 5.89
C ALA A 213 0.78 5.19 4.91
N LEU A 214 2.01 5.10 5.39
CA LEU A 214 3.23 5.14 4.61
C LEU A 214 3.99 3.84 4.83
N SER A 215 4.31 3.16 3.73
CA SER A 215 5.10 1.93 3.76
C SER A 215 6.48 2.15 3.12
N ILE A 216 7.55 1.69 3.77
CA ILE A 216 8.89 1.61 3.18
C ILE A 216 9.32 0.15 3.21
N GLY A 217 9.57 -0.44 2.04
CA GLY A 217 9.75 -1.88 1.92
C GLY A 217 10.60 -2.30 0.74
N SER A 218 10.76 -3.60 0.54
CA SER A 218 11.44 -4.18 -0.61
C SER A 218 10.67 -5.40 -1.11
N ASP A 219 10.56 -5.55 -2.43
CA ASP A 219 9.82 -6.68 -3.04
C ASP A 219 10.49 -8.03 -2.73
N GLY A 220 11.82 -8.03 -2.54
CA GLY A 220 12.58 -9.21 -2.13
C GLY A 220 12.56 -9.47 -0.62
N GLY A 221 11.88 -8.62 0.16
CA GLY A 221 11.97 -8.58 1.62
C GLY A 221 13.39 -8.32 2.13
N PHE A 222 13.52 -8.20 3.44
CA PHE A 222 14.82 -8.01 4.09
C PHE A 222 14.80 -8.49 5.53
N ALA A 223 15.96 -8.91 6.03
CA ALA A 223 16.11 -9.38 7.39
C ALA A 223 16.33 -8.21 8.35
N THR A 224 15.71 -8.30 9.54
CA THR A 224 15.99 -7.36 10.65
C THR A 224 16.82 -8.01 11.77
N GLY A 225 17.31 -9.24 11.57
CA GLY A 225 18.21 -9.89 12.51
C GLY A 225 19.53 -9.12 12.61
N GLY A 226 19.98 -8.86 13.85
CA GLY A 226 21.18 -8.06 14.13
C GLY A 226 20.92 -6.57 14.37
N TYR A 227 19.67 -6.11 14.26
CA TYR A 227 19.25 -4.78 14.70
C TYR A 227 18.50 -4.85 16.02
N ASP A 228 18.73 -3.86 16.87
CA ASP A 228 18.14 -3.78 18.20
C ASP A 228 16.88 -2.95 18.22
N ARG A 229 16.81 -1.94 17.36
CA ARG A 229 15.71 -0.99 17.33
C ARG A 229 15.53 -0.37 15.94
N LEU A 230 14.29 0.04 15.69
CA LEU A 230 13.96 1.03 14.67
C LEU A 230 14.14 2.43 15.28
N GLU A 231 14.81 3.33 14.58
CA GLU A 231 14.90 4.75 14.91
C GLU A 231 14.42 5.62 13.75
N TRP A 232 13.76 6.74 14.06
CA TRP A 232 13.48 7.79 13.08
C TRP A 232 13.25 9.14 13.76
N SER A 233 13.48 10.21 13.01
CA SER A 233 13.09 11.56 13.39
C SER A 233 11.64 11.80 12.94
N PHE A 234 10.79 12.35 13.80
CA PHE A 234 9.36 12.54 13.53
C PHE A 234 8.87 13.90 14.02
N ASN A 235 8.13 14.62 13.17
CA ASN A 235 7.41 15.83 13.55
C ASN A 235 5.94 15.66 13.25
N THR A 236 5.13 15.60 14.30
CA THR A 236 3.68 15.46 14.16
C THR A 236 2.96 16.79 14.00
N HIS A 237 3.69 17.92 14.00
CA HIS A 237 3.13 19.28 14.11
C HIS A 237 2.20 19.40 15.32
N TRP A 238 2.66 18.87 16.46
CA TRP A 238 1.95 18.88 17.75
C TRP A 238 0.68 18.01 17.79
N GLN A 239 0.49 17.12 16.81
CA GLN A 239 -0.55 16.10 16.88
C GLN A 239 -0.14 14.99 17.86
N SER A 240 -1.13 14.41 18.56
CA SER A 240 -0.86 13.32 19.52
C SER A 240 -0.20 12.12 18.84
N LEU A 241 0.85 11.57 19.46
CA LEU A 241 1.53 10.36 18.99
C LEU A 241 0.59 9.13 19.01
N ALA A 242 -0.41 9.10 19.91
CA ALA A 242 -1.44 8.07 19.94
C ALA A 242 -2.31 8.01 18.66
N ASN A 243 -2.26 9.04 17.81
CA ASN A 243 -2.92 9.01 16.50
C ASN A 243 -2.18 8.12 15.48
N PHE A 244 -0.99 7.60 15.81
CA PHE A 244 -0.13 6.88 14.89
C PHE A 244 0.28 5.54 15.48
N SER A 245 0.50 4.57 14.60
CA SER A 245 1.11 3.28 14.96
C SER A 245 2.16 2.88 13.94
N ILE A 246 3.19 2.17 14.38
CA ILE A 246 4.21 1.57 13.52
C ILE A 246 4.13 0.05 13.56
N ALA A 247 4.34 -0.61 12.43
CA ALA A 247 4.36 -2.07 12.32
C ALA A 247 5.38 -2.53 11.27
N LEU A 248 5.78 -3.79 11.34
CA LEU A 248 6.50 -4.48 10.27
C LEU A 248 5.57 -5.52 9.65
N THR A 249 5.68 -5.75 8.33
CA THR A 249 4.96 -6.84 7.67
C THR A 249 5.83 -8.07 7.50
N ALA A 250 5.29 -9.25 7.74
CA ALA A 250 6.00 -10.49 7.44
C ALA A 250 6.16 -10.62 5.92
N GLN A 251 7.36 -10.98 5.45
CA GLN A 251 7.65 -11.06 4.01
C GLN A 251 6.74 -12.07 3.29
N ASN A 252 6.44 -13.18 3.93
CA ASN A 252 5.71 -14.30 3.34
C ASN A 252 4.20 -14.06 3.23
N SER A 253 3.59 -13.35 4.18
CA SER A 253 2.14 -13.10 4.19
C SER A 253 1.75 -11.68 3.84
N GLY A 254 2.66 -10.71 4.00
CA GLY A 254 2.35 -9.27 3.91
C GLY A 254 1.56 -8.75 5.11
N GLU A 255 1.21 -9.60 6.08
CA GLU A 255 0.46 -9.21 7.28
C GLU A 255 1.36 -8.45 8.27
N ALA A 256 0.77 -7.50 8.98
CA ALA A 256 1.45 -6.83 10.08
C ALA A 256 1.76 -7.82 11.20
N ILE A 257 3.03 -7.95 11.58
CA ILE A 257 3.51 -8.81 12.68
C ILE A 257 2.92 -8.32 14.00
N ARG A 258 3.14 -7.03 14.29
CA ARG A 258 2.59 -6.35 15.46
C ARG A 258 2.55 -4.86 15.20
N ALA A 259 1.43 -4.23 15.53
CA ALA A 259 1.28 -2.78 15.50
C ALA A 259 1.56 -2.19 16.89
N ILE A 260 2.47 -1.22 16.95
CA ILE A 260 2.88 -0.50 18.16
C ILE A 260 2.37 0.94 18.06
N PRO A 261 1.44 1.37 18.94
CA PRO A 261 1.06 2.77 19.08
C PRO A 261 2.28 3.66 19.40
N LEU A 262 2.39 4.83 18.77
CA LEU A 262 3.60 5.66 18.94
C LEU A 262 3.68 6.40 20.28
N ASP A 263 2.61 6.45 21.07
CA ASP A 263 2.66 6.88 22.47
C ASP A 263 3.39 5.88 23.38
N GLN A 264 3.67 4.66 22.88
CA GLN A 264 4.51 3.65 23.53
C GLN A 264 5.96 3.67 23.06
N ALA A 265 6.30 4.48 22.05
CA ALA A 265 7.68 4.62 21.58
C ALA A 265 8.55 5.38 22.60
N THR A 266 9.86 5.11 22.57
CA THR A 266 10.83 5.85 23.39
C THR A 266 11.26 7.12 22.66
N ILE A 267 11.21 8.27 23.32
CA ILE A 267 11.84 9.49 22.80
C ILE A 267 13.32 9.46 23.20
N LEU A 268 14.20 9.31 22.21
CA LEU A 268 15.66 9.32 22.41
C LEU A 268 16.22 10.75 22.47
N ALA A 269 15.61 11.69 21.76
CA ALA A 269 16.01 13.09 21.75
C ALA A 269 14.84 14.01 21.39
N ASP A 270 14.80 15.19 22.02
CA ASP A 270 14.08 16.36 21.50
C ASP A 270 15.04 17.11 20.56
N LEU A 271 14.60 17.31 19.32
CA LEU A 271 15.39 17.91 18.25
C LEU A 271 14.99 19.37 17.99
N GLY A 272 14.02 19.90 18.73
CA GLY A 272 13.48 21.25 18.56
C GLY A 272 12.40 21.35 17.48
N ASP A 273 11.63 22.45 17.52
CA ASP A 273 10.59 22.78 16.53
C ASP A 273 9.56 21.67 16.26
N GLY A 274 9.26 20.86 17.27
CA GLY A 274 8.30 19.75 17.21
C GLY A 274 8.88 18.44 16.69
N TRP A 275 10.17 18.40 16.35
CA TRP A 275 10.87 17.17 16.00
C TRP A 275 11.31 16.39 17.23
N VAL A 276 11.05 15.09 17.22
CA VAL A 276 11.57 14.14 18.21
C VAL A 276 12.24 12.98 17.49
N ARG A 277 13.29 12.41 18.08
CA ARG A 277 13.84 11.12 17.63
C ARG A 277 13.17 10.01 18.42
N LEU A 278 12.41 9.18 17.73
CA LEU A 278 11.69 8.04 18.30
C LEU A 278 12.47 6.75 18.11
N ALA A 279 12.27 5.81 19.02
CA ALA A 279 12.74 4.44 18.89
C ALA A 279 11.72 3.41 19.37
N VAL A 280 11.70 2.27 18.68
CA VAL A 280 10.93 1.08 19.08
C VAL A 280 11.86 -0.15 19.03
N PRO A 281 11.94 -0.94 20.11
CA PRO A 281 12.77 -2.15 20.14
C PRO A 281 12.34 -3.18 19.08
N MET A 282 13.31 -3.84 18.45
CA MET A 282 13.04 -4.93 17.52
C MET A 282 12.39 -6.14 18.21
N ALA A 283 12.68 -6.36 19.50
CA ALA A 283 12.01 -7.37 20.30
C ALA A 283 10.48 -7.13 20.40
N ASP A 284 10.03 -5.87 20.27
CA ASP A 284 8.61 -5.55 20.22
C ASP A 284 8.03 -5.66 18.81
N LEU A 285 8.77 -5.23 17.78
CA LEU A 285 8.27 -5.17 16.40
C LEU A 285 8.36 -6.51 15.63
N ASN A 286 9.39 -7.30 15.90
CA ASN A 286 9.67 -8.56 15.21
C ASN A 286 10.36 -9.56 16.16
N PRO A 287 9.64 -10.05 17.21
CA PRO A 287 10.22 -10.89 18.25
C PRO A 287 10.84 -12.19 17.72
N ASP A 288 10.31 -12.72 16.62
CA ASP A 288 10.78 -13.96 16.01
C ASP A 288 11.95 -13.74 15.01
N GLY A 289 12.28 -12.49 14.71
CA GLY A 289 13.38 -12.13 13.81
C GLY A 289 13.18 -12.58 12.35
N GLY A 290 11.93 -12.82 11.94
CA GLY A 290 11.59 -13.23 10.59
C GLY A 290 11.91 -12.16 9.54
N ALA A 291 12.05 -12.55 8.28
CA ALA A 291 12.22 -11.58 7.20
C ALA A 291 10.93 -10.75 7.01
N ILE A 292 11.10 -9.45 6.76
CA ILE A 292 10.00 -8.50 6.63
C ILE A 292 9.85 -8.01 5.19
N GLY A 293 8.64 -7.64 4.81
CA GLY A 293 8.34 -7.01 3.51
C GLY A 293 8.46 -5.49 3.57
N ALA A 294 7.91 -4.88 4.61
CA ALA A 294 7.89 -3.42 4.77
C ALA A 294 7.79 -2.97 6.24
N LEU A 295 8.29 -1.76 6.50
CA LEU A 295 7.93 -0.90 7.63
C LEU A 295 6.67 -0.12 7.27
N ILE A 296 5.70 -0.03 8.17
CA ILE A 296 4.45 0.71 7.97
C ILE A 296 4.23 1.71 9.10
N LEU A 297 4.09 3.00 8.76
CA LEU A 297 3.54 4.05 9.63
C LEU A 297 2.08 4.28 9.26
N ARG A 298 1.16 4.10 10.20
CA ARG A 298 -0.29 4.16 9.94
C ARG A 298 -0.99 5.19 10.83
N ASN A 299 -2.03 5.83 10.28
CA ASN A 299 -3.00 6.59 11.04
C ASN A 299 -3.92 5.63 11.84
N ALA A 300 -3.86 5.74 13.16
CA ALA A 300 -4.65 4.96 14.12
C ALA A 300 -5.83 5.78 14.71
N SER A 301 -5.99 7.05 14.33
CA SER A 301 -6.98 7.95 14.93
C SER A 301 -8.40 7.81 14.37
N GLY A 302 -8.58 7.20 13.21
CA GLY A 302 -9.87 7.08 12.52
C GLY A 302 -10.40 8.40 11.91
N ARG A 303 -9.57 9.45 11.86
CA ARG A 303 -9.87 10.75 11.23
C ARG A 303 -8.70 11.26 10.42
N ASP A 304 -8.95 12.17 9.49
CA ASP A 304 -7.87 12.81 8.73
C ASP A 304 -6.93 13.58 9.66
N LEU A 305 -5.63 13.43 9.40
CA LEU A 305 -4.56 14.06 10.15
C LEU A 305 -3.96 15.23 9.37
N GLY A 306 -3.41 16.19 10.11
CA GLY A 306 -2.59 17.24 9.54
C GLY A 306 -1.25 16.68 9.03
N THR A 307 -0.50 17.53 8.33
CA THR A 307 0.83 17.18 7.84
C THR A 307 1.73 16.69 8.99
N ILE A 308 2.49 15.65 8.68
CA ILE A 308 3.56 15.10 9.48
C ILE A 308 4.83 15.06 8.62
N HIS A 309 5.98 15.03 9.29
CA HIS A 309 7.28 14.86 8.64
C HIS A 309 8.05 13.72 9.29
N LEU A 310 8.77 12.96 8.47
CA LEU A 310 9.67 11.90 8.88
C LEU A 310 11.02 12.04 8.18
N ASP A 311 12.08 11.76 8.94
CA ASP A 311 13.46 11.90 8.51
C ASP A 311 14.33 10.84 9.21
N ASP A 312 15.53 10.55 8.70
CA ASP A 312 16.49 9.59 9.28
C ASP A 312 15.91 8.20 9.65
N VAL A 313 15.08 7.57 8.81
CA VAL A 313 14.43 6.28 9.13
C VAL A 313 15.43 5.14 8.96
N ARG A 314 15.72 4.40 10.04
CA ARG A 314 16.76 3.36 10.03
C ARG A 314 16.57 2.29 11.09
N PHE A 315 17.06 1.08 10.82
CA PHE A 315 17.31 0.07 11.86
C PHE A 315 18.73 0.21 12.38
N VAL A 316 18.90 0.17 13.71
CA VAL A 316 20.18 0.40 14.38
C VAL A 316 20.61 -0.85 15.16
N PRO A 317 21.85 -1.35 14.97
CA PRO A 317 22.38 -2.46 15.74
C PRO A 317 22.73 -2.06 17.19
N ASP A 318 22.96 -3.03 18.06
CA ASP A 318 23.43 -2.79 19.43
C ASP A 318 24.75 -2.01 19.44
N THR A 319 24.78 -0.91 20.18
CA THR A 319 25.98 -0.08 20.39
C THR A 319 26.60 -0.25 21.77
N ASP A 320 26.27 -1.27 22.56
CA ASP A 320 27.09 -1.67 23.72
C ASP A 320 28.49 -2.17 23.31
N SER A 321 28.74 -2.35 22.01
CA SER A 321 30.09 -2.49 21.41
C SER A 321 30.76 -1.15 21.00
N LEU A 322 30.06 -0.02 21.08
CA LEU A 322 30.53 1.34 20.71
C LEU A 322 30.49 2.37 21.86
N GLY A 323 30.06 1.99 23.07
CA GLY A 323 30.33 2.75 24.29
C GLY A 323 29.44 3.96 24.60
N VAL A 324 28.20 4.00 24.09
CA VAL A 324 27.24 5.06 24.43
C VAL A 324 26.00 4.44 25.07
N ALA A 325 25.96 4.43 26.40
CA ALA A 325 24.80 4.01 27.17
C ALA A 325 23.63 4.97 26.94
N LEU A 326 22.49 4.46 26.45
CA LEU A 326 21.25 5.21 26.38
C LEU A 326 20.60 5.24 27.77
N THR A 327 20.38 6.45 28.30
CA THR A 327 19.55 6.65 29.49
C THR A 327 18.10 6.34 29.14
N ALA A 328 17.37 5.71 30.07
CA ALA A 328 15.94 5.41 29.90
C ALA A 328 15.17 6.71 29.58
N GLY A 329 14.76 6.87 28.32
CA GLY A 329 13.96 7.99 27.87
C GLY A 329 12.56 7.95 28.50
N ALA A 330 11.96 9.13 28.68
CA ALA A 330 10.57 9.23 29.13
C ALA A 330 9.61 8.63 28.09
N GLN A 331 8.52 8.00 28.54
CA GLN A 331 7.45 7.56 27.64
C GLN A 331 6.81 8.77 26.94
N ALA A 332 6.45 8.59 25.68
CA ALA A 332 6.03 9.65 24.78
C ALA A 332 4.58 10.12 25.06
N THR A 333 4.33 10.80 26.18
CA THR A 333 2.97 11.23 26.54
C THR A 333 2.52 12.55 25.89
N ALA A 334 3.45 13.41 25.43
CA ALA A 334 3.16 14.59 24.62
C ALA A 334 4.46 15.24 24.09
N ILE A 335 4.42 15.83 22.88
CA ILE A 335 5.44 16.79 22.42
C ILE A 335 4.96 18.17 22.88
N ASP A 336 5.62 18.78 23.87
CA ASP A 336 5.16 20.02 24.50
C ASP A 336 5.37 21.24 23.58
N ARG A 337 4.29 21.97 23.28
CA ARG A 337 4.40 23.24 22.54
C ARG A 337 5.24 24.23 23.33
N PRO A 338 6.25 24.90 22.73
CA PRO A 338 6.92 26.00 23.39
C PRO A 338 5.88 27.05 23.77
N ALA A 339 5.93 27.50 25.02
CA ALA A 339 5.05 28.56 25.50
C ALA A 339 5.23 29.78 24.59
N ALA A 340 4.12 30.30 24.05
CA ALA A 340 4.16 31.49 23.22
C ALA A 340 4.87 32.62 23.98
N ALA A 341 6.04 33.03 23.49
CA ALA A 341 6.69 34.24 23.97
C ALA A 341 5.73 35.41 23.72
N ARG A 342 5.30 36.06 24.81
CA ARG A 342 4.47 37.26 24.78
C ARG A 342 5.25 38.47 24.29
#